data_AF-A0ABD0UTL3-F1
#
_entry.id   AF-A0ABD0UTL3-F1
#
_cell.length_a   1.000
_cell.length_b   1.000
_cell.length_c   1.000
_cell.angle_alpha   90.00
_cell.angle_beta   90.00
_cell.angle_gamma   90.00
#
_symmetry.space_group_name_H-M   'P 1'
#
loop_
_entity.id
_entity.type
_entity.pdbx_description
1 polymer ?
#
loop_
_entity_poly.entity_id
_entity_poly.type
_entity_poly.pdbx_seq_one_letter_code
_entity_poly.pdbx_strand_id
1 'polypeptide(L)'
;MEGFLRRRDLPSMCRKATKADDEELQLFTNFIASGTRSEGLIVNTSDFLEAPILSQIDSLFPTTYAVGPLHALVESITSSSVSASLLAEDRSALNWLDACPTIPLRRLCQVRQPSPVDAGRVFGILARVGQQRPPLLVGGAA
;
A
#
# COMPACT_ATOMS: atom_id res chain seq x y z
N MET A 1 18.24 12.49 -5.05
CA MET A 1 16.78 12.65 -4.85
C MET A 1 16.44 13.77 -3.84
N GLU A 2 17.34 14.74 -3.65
CA GLU A 2 17.16 15.81 -2.65
C GLU A 2 16.47 17.01 -3.30
N GLY A 3 15.37 17.47 -2.70
CA GLY A 3 14.60 18.64 -3.16
C GLY A 3 13.21 18.35 -3.76
N PHE A 4 12.88 17.08 -4.07
CA PHE A 4 11.55 16.72 -4.58
C PHE A 4 10.55 16.42 -3.45
N LEU A 5 10.97 15.68 -2.43
CA LEU A 5 10.09 15.24 -1.35
C LEU A 5 9.91 16.34 -0.31
N ARG A 6 8.65 16.69 -0.03
CA ARG A 6 8.30 17.56 1.11
C ARG A 6 8.07 16.68 2.33
N ARG A 7 8.17 17.26 3.52
CA ARG A 7 7.88 16.54 4.78
C ARG A 7 6.52 15.84 4.77
N ARG A 8 5.51 16.40 4.09
CA ARG A 8 4.17 15.80 3.98
C ARG A 8 4.12 14.50 3.15
N ASP A 9 5.11 14.28 2.28
CA ASP A 9 5.17 13.11 1.38
C ASP A 9 5.86 11.91 2.05
N LEU A 10 6.56 12.14 3.17
CA LEU A 10 7.26 11.10 3.92
C LEU A 10 6.30 10.21 4.73
N PRO A 11 6.71 8.98 5.12
CA PRO A 11 5.95 8.12 6.02
C PRO A 11 5.54 8.80 7.32
N SER A 12 4.46 8.32 7.96
CA SER A 12 3.88 8.98 9.14
C SER A 12 4.86 9.18 10.30
N MET A 13 5.76 8.22 10.52
CA MET A 13 6.83 8.29 11.53
C MET A 13 7.72 9.52 11.30
N CYS A 14 8.21 9.71 10.07
CA CYS A 14 9.04 10.86 9.67
C CYS A 14 8.28 12.19 9.78
N ARG A 15 6.96 12.19 9.55
CA ARG A 15 6.14 13.40 9.68
C ARG A 15 5.97 13.83 11.14
N LYS A 16 5.78 12.86 12.04
CA LYS A 16 5.53 13.09 13.46
C LYS A 16 6.80 13.42 14.26
N ALA A 17 7.95 12.92 13.83
CA ALA A 17 9.23 13.13 14.51
C ALA A 17 9.58 14.63 14.63
N THR A 18 9.42 15.20 15.82
CA THR A 18 9.73 16.63 16.07
C THR A 18 11.20 16.89 16.35
N LYS A 19 11.93 15.84 16.70
CA LYS A 19 13.36 15.86 17.01
C LYS A 19 14.05 14.63 16.39
N ALA A 20 15.37 14.68 16.29
CA ALA A 20 16.17 13.59 15.73
C ALA A 20 16.23 12.35 16.65
N ASP A 21 15.89 12.50 17.93
CA ASP A 21 15.83 11.45 18.94
C ASP A 21 14.44 10.82 19.09
N ASP A 22 13.53 11.05 18.13
CA ASP A 22 12.23 10.39 18.09
C ASP A 22 12.41 8.86 17.99
N GLU A 23 11.80 8.13 18.93
CA GLU A 23 12.00 6.69 19.09
C GLU A 23 11.58 5.89 17.86
N GLU A 24 10.43 6.21 17.24
CA GLU A 24 9.94 5.53 16.05
C GLU A 24 10.89 5.75 14.87
N LEU A 25 11.42 6.96 14.73
CA LEU A 25 12.41 7.30 13.71
C LEU A 25 13.76 6.62 13.94
N GLN A 26 14.23 6.55 15.18
CA GLN A 26 15.48 5.86 15.54
C GLN A 26 15.38 4.35 15.30
N LEU A 27 14.26 3.72 15.70
CA LEU A 27 14.02 2.30 15.45
C LEU A 27 14.10 1.98 13.96
N PHE A 28 13.45 2.79 13.11
CA PHE A 28 13.50 2.59 11.67
C PHE A 28 14.91 2.80 11.09
N THR A 29 15.60 3.86 11.55
CA THR A 29 16.99 4.14 11.11
C THR A 29 17.92 2.99 11.47
N ASN A 30 17.82 2.47 12.68
CA ASN A 30 18.61 1.33 13.15
C ASN A 30 18.28 0.04 12.38
N PHE A 31 17.01 -0.20 12.06
CA PHE A 31 16.59 -1.33 11.25
C PHE A 31 17.22 -1.28 9.85
N ILE A 32 17.15 -0.14 9.16
CA ILE A 32 17.75 0.05 7.84
C ILE A 32 19.28 -0.09 7.90
N ALA A 33 19.92 0.56 8.88
CA ALA A 33 21.37 0.49 9.06
C ALA A 33 21.87 -0.93 9.39
N SER A 34 21.05 -1.74 10.06
CA SER A 34 21.36 -3.16 10.30
C SER A 34 21.15 -3.99 9.03
N GLY A 35 20.15 -3.63 8.22
CA GLY A 35 19.85 -4.29 6.96
C GLY A 35 20.97 -4.19 5.92
N THR A 36 21.79 -3.14 5.93
CA THR A 36 22.95 -3.03 5.01
C THR A 36 24.03 -4.09 5.26
N ARG A 37 23.99 -4.75 6.44
CA ARG A 37 24.85 -5.90 6.77
C ARG A 37 24.26 -7.25 6.37
N SER A 38 23.05 -7.27 5.82
CA SER A 38 22.42 -8.50 5.34
C SER A 38 23.05 -8.97 4.02
N GLU A 39 22.90 -10.27 3.72
CA GLU A 39 23.38 -10.85 2.47
C GLU A 39 22.53 -10.41 1.26
N GLY A 40 21.29 -10.00 1.50
CA GLY A 40 20.44 -9.42 0.47
C GLY A 40 19.12 -8.85 0.99
N LEU A 41 18.57 -7.93 0.21
CA LEU A 41 17.32 -7.25 0.48
C LEU A 41 16.25 -7.74 -0.51
N ILE A 42 15.17 -8.33 -0.02
CA ILE A 42 14.01 -8.70 -0.84
C ILE A 42 12.96 -7.60 -0.77
N VAL A 43 12.57 -7.06 -1.92
CA VAL A 43 11.57 -6.00 -2.02
C VAL A 43 10.44 -6.44 -2.95
N ASN A 44 9.20 -6.28 -2.51
CA ASN A 44 8.01 -6.50 -3.33
C ASN A 44 7.80 -5.31 -4.29
N THR A 45 8.67 -5.22 -5.29
CA THR A 45 8.60 -4.27 -6.40
C THR A 45 9.19 -4.93 -7.66
N SER A 46 9.13 -4.26 -8.80
CA SER A 46 9.72 -4.73 -10.06
C SER A 46 10.60 -3.65 -10.67
N ASP A 47 11.63 -4.07 -11.41
CA ASP A 47 12.51 -3.14 -12.15
C ASP A 47 11.73 -2.27 -13.13
N PHE A 48 10.66 -2.80 -13.71
CA PHE A 48 9.79 -2.07 -14.62
C PHE A 48 9.15 -0.83 -13.97
N LEU A 49 8.83 -0.88 -12.67
CA LEU A 49 8.18 0.22 -11.96
C LEU A 49 9.20 1.21 -11.38
N GLU A 50 10.30 0.71 -10.81
CA GLU A 50 11.15 1.50 -9.90
C GLU A 50 12.66 1.38 -10.20
N ALA A 51 13.06 1.03 -11.43
CA ALA A 51 14.47 0.83 -11.81
C ALA A 51 15.45 1.92 -11.31
N PRO A 52 15.17 3.23 -11.44
CA PRO A 52 16.09 4.26 -10.96
C PRO A 52 16.27 4.28 -9.43
N ILE A 53 15.27 3.81 -8.69
CA ILE A 53 15.30 3.73 -7.23
C ILE A 53 15.99 2.45 -6.79
N LEU A 54 15.75 1.33 -7.47
CA LEU A 54 16.44 0.07 -7.21
C LEU A 54 17.95 0.19 -7.43
N SER A 55 18.39 0.88 -8.49
CA SER A 55 19.82 1.16 -8.69
C SER A 55 20.46 1.97 -7.55
N GLN A 56 19.69 2.86 -6.89
CA GLN A 56 20.18 3.56 -5.70
C GLN A 56 20.21 2.65 -4.47
N ILE A 57 19.25 1.74 -4.33
CA ILE A 57 19.20 0.76 -3.24
C ILE A 57 20.36 -0.23 -3.35
N ASP A 58 20.71 -0.67 -4.57
CA ASP A 58 21.85 -1.55 -4.82
C ASP A 58 23.20 -0.93 -4.43
N SER A 59 23.29 0.40 -4.33
CA SER A 59 24.49 1.07 -3.79
C SER A 59 24.61 0.95 -2.26
N LEU A 60 23.51 0.65 -1.57
CA LEU A 60 23.42 0.56 -0.11
C LEU A 60 23.40 -0.87 0.41
N PHE A 61 22.87 -1.81 -0.37
CA PHE A 61 22.74 -3.22 -0.03
C PHE A 61 23.56 -4.08 -0.99
N PRO A 62 24.32 -5.09 -0.52
CA PRO A 62 25.18 -5.91 -1.39
C PRO A 62 24.43 -6.60 -2.54
N THR A 63 23.18 -7.01 -2.29
CA THR A 63 22.30 -7.64 -3.29
C THR A 63 20.85 -7.23 -3.02
N THR A 64 20.12 -6.75 -4.03
CA THR A 64 18.67 -6.50 -3.93
C THR A 64 17.91 -7.40 -4.89
N TYR A 65 16.82 -8.01 -4.41
CA TYR A 65 15.92 -8.84 -5.20
C TYR A 65 14.56 -8.15 -5.30
N ALA A 66 14.22 -7.68 -6.50
CA ALA A 66 12.90 -7.16 -6.83
C ALA A 66 11.98 -8.33 -7.26
N VAL A 67 11.23 -8.89 -6.30
CA VAL A 67 10.43 -10.12 -6.49
C VAL A 67 8.94 -9.81 -6.74
N GLY A 68 8.60 -8.55 -7.01
CA GLY A 68 7.24 -8.08 -7.13
C GLY A 68 6.72 -7.97 -8.57
N PRO A 69 5.40 -7.71 -8.72
CA PRO A 69 4.42 -7.65 -7.65
C PRO A 69 4.00 -9.06 -7.19
N LEU A 70 4.07 -9.32 -5.88
CA LEU A 70 3.85 -10.66 -5.30
C LEU A 70 2.50 -11.29 -5.70
N HIS A 71 1.44 -10.50 -5.87
CA HIS A 71 0.13 -11.04 -6.27
C HIS A 71 0.17 -11.71 -7.64
N ALA A 72 0.81 -11.09 -8.64
CA ALA A 72 0.96 -11.67 -9.97
C ALA A 72 1.98 -12.82 -9.96
N LEU A 73 3.02 -12.72 -9.12
CA LEU A 73 4.01 -13.77 -8.99
C LEU A 73 3.37 -15.07 -8.47
N VAL A 74 2.52 -15.00 -7.43
CA VAL A 74 1.85 -16.18 -6.87
C VAL A 74 0.95 -16.87 -7.90
N GLU A 75 0.20 -16.10 -8.69
CA GLU A 75 -0.60 -16.63 -9.81
C GLU A 75 0.24 -17.38 -10.86
N SER A 76 1.49 -16.94 -11.07
CA SER A 76 2.37 -17.57 -12.06
C SER A 76 3.06 -18.85 -11.57
N ILE A 77 3.31 -18.97 -10.26
CA ILE A 77 4.08 -20.09 -9.68
C ILE A 77 3.16 -21.20 -9.15
N THR A 78 1.93 -20.86 -8.74
CA THR A 78 1.01 -21.82 -8.14
C THR A 78 -0.17 -22.12 -9.06
N SER A 79 -0.50 -23.40 -9.24
CA SER A 79 -1.76 -23.83 -9.88
C SER A 79 -2.92 -23.92 -8.88
N SER A 80 -2.69 -23.60 -7.61
CA SER A 80 -3.65 -23.67 -6.52
C SER A 80 -4.11 -22.28 -6.10
N SER A 81 -5.23 -22.19 -5.38
CA SER A 81 -5.84 -20.94 -4.90
C SER A 81 -5.06 -20.28 -3.75
N VAL A 82 -3.72 -20.26 -3.80
CA VAL A 82 -2.89 -19.58 -2.80
C VAL A 82 -3.05 -18.08 -3.03
N SER A 83 -3.65 -17.39 -2.07
CA SER A 83 -3.80 -15.94 -2.13
C SER A 83 -2.52 -15.28 -1.63
N ALA A 84 -2.08 -14.20 -2.29
CA ALA A 84 -1.00 -13.34 -1.77
C ALA A 84 -1.48 -12.47 -0.59
N SER A 85 -2.77 -12.54 -0.24
CA SER A 85 -3.36 -11.87 0.91
C SER A 85 -3.31 -12.76 2.16
N LEU A 86 -2.93 -12.18 3.30
CA LEU A 86 -3.06 -12.83 4.61
C LEU A 86 -4.49 -12.72 5.19
N LEU A 87 -5.33 -11.88 4.59
CA LEU A 87 -6.72 -11.68 5.02
C LEU A 87 -7.66 -12.60 4.24
N ALA A 88 -8.68 -13.09 4.94
CA ALA A 88 -9.77 -13.85 4.32
C ALA A 88 -10.46 -12.99 3.25
N GLU A 89 -10.74 -13.61 2.11
CA GLU A 89 -11.39 -12.95 0.98
C GLU A 89 -12.89 -12.82 1.24
N ASP A 90 -13.40 -11.59 1.21
CA ASP A 90 -14.84 -11.34 1.17
C ASP A 90 -15.35 -11.29 -0.28
N ARG A 91 -16.18 -12.27 -0.64
CA ARG A 91 -16.78 -12.39 -1.97
C ARG A 91 -18.12 -11.66 -2.11
N SER A 92 -18.65 -11.07 -1.03
CA SER A 92 -19.91 -10.31 -1.06
C SER A 92 -19.87 -9.17 -2.09
N ALA A 93 -18.72 -8.49 -2.19
CA ALA A 93 -18.48 -7.43 -3.15
C ALA A 93 -18.52 -7.91 -4.62
N LEU A 94 -18.07 -9.14 -4.89
CA LEU A 94 -18.12 -9.72 -6.24
C LEU A 94 -19.56 -10.01 -6.64
N ASN A 95 -20.35 -10.62 -5.74
CA ASN A 95 -21.78 -10.85 -5.98
C ASN A 95 -22.54 -9.54 -6.27
N TRP A 96 -22.19 -8.46 -5.56
CA TRP A 96 -22.75 -7.14 -5.81
C TRP A 96 -22.31 -6.56 -7.17
N LEU A 97 -21.05 -6.77 -7.55
CA LEU A 97 -20.50 -6.33 -8.84
C LEU A 97 -21.21 -7.04 -10.01
N ASP A 98 -21.41 -8.35 -9.89
CA ASP A 98 -22.07 -9.19 -10.90
C ASP A 98 -23.55 -8.79 -11.11
N ALA A 99 -24.19 -8.24 -10.07
CA ALA A 99 -25.56 -7.75 -10.13
C ALA A 99 -25.68 -6.32 -10.69
N CYS A 100 -24.56 -5.58 -10.85
CA CYS A 100 -24.60 -4.21 -11.33
C CYS A 100 -24.69 -4.14 -12.88
N PRO A 101 -25.55 -3.27 -13.45
CA PRO A 101 -25.54 -3.00 -14.88
C PRO A 101 -24.22 -2.36 -15.31
N THR A 102 -23.91 -2.40 -16.61
CA THR A 102 -22.65 -1.96 -17.26
C THR A 102 -22.39 -0.44 -17.19
N ILE A 103 -22.44 0.12 -15.99
CA ILE A 103 -22.22 1.53 -15.68
C ILE A 103 -20.80 1.67 -15.09
N PRO A 104 -20.09 2.78 -15.33
CA PRO A 104 -18.77 2.99 -14.74
C PRO A 104 -18.84 2.97 -13.20
N LEU A 105 -18.24 1.96 -12.59
CA LEU A 105 -18.13 1.83 -11.14
C LEU A 105 -16.88 2.56 -10.64
N ARG A 106 -16.94 3.07 -9.42
CA ARG A 106 -15.78 3.64 -8.70
C ARG A 106 -15.51 2.80 -7.48
N ARG A 107 -14.29 2.26 -7.38
CA ARG A 107 -13.82 1.52 -6.21
C ARG A 107 -13.11 2.49 -5.28
N LEU A 108 -13.60 2.59 -4.04
CA LEU A 108 -12.87 3.25 -2.96
C LEU A 108 -12.27 2.16 -2.07
N CYS A 109 -10.95 2.08 -2.06
CA CYS A 109 -10.21 1.19 -1.17
C CYS A 109 -9.36 2.02 -0.23
N GLN A 110 -9.45 1.71 1.07
CA GLN A 110 -8.60 2.34 2.06
C GLN A 110 -7.79 1.26 2.79
N VAL A 111 -6.46 1.35 2.67
CA VAL A 111 -5.51 0.33 3.16
C VAL A 111 -5.34 0.40 4.68
N ARG A 112 -5.72 1.51 5.32
CA ARG A 112 -5.63 1.71 6.77
C ARG A 112 -6.93 2.29 7.31
N GLN A 113 -7.45 1.68 8.38
CA GLN A 113 -8.67 2.13 9.04
C GLN A 113 -8.58 3.64 9.35
N PRO A 114 -9.50 4.47 8.82
CA PRO A 114 -9.51 5.89 9.10
C PRO A 114 -9.76 6.15 10.59
N SER A 115 -9.34 7.33 11.07
CA SER A 115 -9.85 7.81 12.36
C SER A 115 -11.38 7.95 12.28
N PRO A 116 -12.12 7.85 13.40
CA PRO A 116 -13.58 7.98 13.40
C PRO A 116 -14.08 9.29 12.75
N VAL A 117 -13.30 10.37 12.89
CA VAL A 117 -13.60 11.68 12.31
C VAL A 117 -13.45 11.67 10.79
N ASP A 118 -12.39 11.02 10.28
CA ASP A 118 -12.15 10.90 8.84
C ASP A 118 -13.14 9.95 8.19
N ALA A 119 -13.53 8.88 8.89
CA ALA A 119 -14.58 7.96 8.44
C ALA A 119 -15.90 8.72 8.21
N GLY A 120 -16.35 9.51 9.19
CA GLY A 120 -17.59 10.29 9.09
C GLY A 120 -17.59 11.30 7.93
N ARG A 121 -16.42 11.91 7.63
CA ARG A 121 -16.26 12.82 6.49
C ARG A 121 -16.33 12.09 5.15
N VAL A 122 -15.65 10.94 5.02
CA VAL A 122 -15.68 10.11 3.82
C VAL A 122 -17.11 9.60 3.56
N PHE A 123 -17.78 9.07 4.59
CA PHE A 123 -19.19 8.64 4.48
C PHE A 123 -20.11 9.80 4.07
N GLY A 124 -19.93 11.00 4.63
CA GLY A 124 -20.71 12.18 4.26
C GLY A 124 -20.51 12.63 2.80
N ILE A 125 -19.28 12.53 2.28
CA ILE A 125 -18.97 12.81 0.87
C ILE A 125 -19.59 11.73 -0.03
N LEU A 126 -19.44 10.46 0.32
CA LEU A 126 -19.98 9.34 -0.45
C LEU A 126 -21.51 9.36 -0.50
N ALA A 127 -22.18 9.70 0.60
CA ALA A 127 -23.63 9.85 0.64
C ALA A 127 -24.12 10.99 -0.27
N ARG A 128 -23.39 12.10 -0.33
CA ARG A 128 -23.69 13.22 -1.24
C ARG A 128 -23.43 12.88 -2.71
N VAL A 129 -22.36 12.13 -2.99
CA VAL A 129 -22.01 11.69 -4.35
C VAL A 129 -22.97 10.60 -4.85
N GLY A 130 -23.37 9.67 -3.98
CA GLY A 130 -24.32 8.60 -4.28
C GLY A 130 -25.75 9.08 -4.50
N GLN A 131 -26.12 10.26 -3.98
CA GLN A 131 -27.38 10.92 -4.35
C GLN A 131 -27.36 11.55 -5.76
N GLN A 132 -26.20 11.68 -6.39
CA GLN A 132 -26.09 12.34 -7.70
C GLN A 132 -25.62 11.45 -8.87
N ARG A 133 -24.86 10.36 -8.65
CA ARG A 133 -24.24 9.49 -9.70
C ARG A 133 -23.94 8.05 -9.16
N PRO A 134 -23.46 7.07 -9.99
CA PRO A 134 -23.76 5.63 -9.90
C PRO A 134 -23.26 4.95 -8.61
N PRO A 135 -23.68 3.70 -8.31
CA PRO A 135 -23.58 3.16 -6.96
C PRO A 135 -22.12 2.91 -6.53
N LEU A 136 -21.85 3.16 -5.24
CA LEU A 136 -20.53 3.14 -4.61
C LEU A 136 -20.39 1.91 -3.70
N LEU A 137 -19.39 1.07 -3.96
CA LEU A 137 -19.00 0.00 -3.05
C LEU A 137 -17.98 0.55 -2.04
N VAL A 138 -18.33 0.49 -0.76
CA VAL A 138 -17.45 0.87 0.36
C VAL A 138 -16.92 -0.40 1.01
N GLY A 139 -15.66 -0.75 0.76
CA GLY A 139 -14.98 -1.83 1.45
C GLY A 139 -14.26 -1.33 2.69
N GLY A 140 -14.66 -1.81 3.87
CA GLY A 140 -13.93 -1.63 5.13
C GLY A 140 -13.87 -2.98 5.84
N ALA A 141 -12.67 -3.39 6.29
CA ALA A 141 -12.54 -4.57 7.13
C ALA A 141 -13.26 -4.31 8.46
N ALA A 142 -14.13 -5.24 8.87
CA ALA A 142 -14.50 -5.40 10.26
C ALA A 142 -13.31 -6.01 11.04
#